data_AF-A0A7K9ALM6-F1
#
_entry.id   AF-A0A7K9ALM6-F1
#
_cell.length_a   1.000
_cell.length_b   1.000
_cell.length_c   1.000
_cell.angle_alpha   90.00
_cell.angle_beta   90.00
_cell.angle_gamma   90.00
#
_symmetry.space_group_name_H-M   'P 1'
#
loop_
_entity.id
_entity.type
_entity.pdbx_description
1 polymer ?
#
loop_
_entity_poly.entity_id
_entity_poly.type
_entity_poly.pdbx_seq_one_letter_code
_entity_poly.pdbx_strand_id
1 'polypeptide(L)'
;FIPWKKLYHRYVMKEDTALHSVGQLLEHYAIKKEQEGCMVGLIRCVSAVHTSRKVDPSAVLQCLQSHHLFRKAAICVASTVPHLQSSATPQNMWAIVAAMVLFSDGVRDIQELMACLWRPSSTLSFVDVTETLYCIATLLYATRERDIAITNRIHYNLFYCLYLMENDSITTEAVEEETPASRYRRDLWAGNCPEIKLTHEQQRILNHKIERGQIVKIMAFAGTGKTSTLIKYAEKFADLNFLYVTFNKAVAERGKRVFPKNVTCKTFHSLAFGSVGKLYKEKGKLNFSKLSAYSVSFLIQNREGQSLFIRGKTVKQTLENFFASSDEEISEEHAPISFKNTHGMRCAVTRAEKEINVQEAKEIWYNMKKLDGDVEKNYKITCDGYLKLWQLSKPQLSGYDAIFVDEAQDCTPAIVDIVLSQSCGVILVGDPHQQIYTFRGAVNTLYAVPHTHVYYLTQSFRFGPEIAYVGATILDVCKRIRNKTLVGG
;
A
#
# COMPACT_ATOMS: atom_id res chain seq x y z
N PHE A 1 13.89 -25.91 10.21
CA PHE A 1 13.43 -24.82 11.10
C PHE A 1 14.46 -23.70 11.02
N ILE A 2 14.04 -22.44 10.86
CA ILE A 2 14.93 -21.27 10.55
C ILE A 2 14.76 -20.25 11.71
N PRO A 3 15.48 -20.43 12.85
CA PRO A 3 15.36 -19.60 14.06
C PRO A 3 15.49 -18.09 13.84
N TRP A 4 16.52 -17.62 13.14
CA TRP A 4 16.76 -16.20 12.92
C TRP A 4 15.69 -15.57 12.04
N LYS A 5 15.18 -16.28 11.03
CA LYS A 5 14.01 -15.81 10.27
C LYS A 5 12.80 -15.61 11.17
N LYS A 6 12.52 -16.58 12.06
CA LYS A 6 11.43 -16.48 13.01
C LYS A 6 11.63 -15.30 13.96
N LEU A 7 12.84 -15.11 14.49
CA LEU A 7 13.18 -14.00 15.37
C LEU A 7 13.03 -12.64 14.66
N TYR A 8 13.49 -12.52 13.41
CA TYR A 8 13.36 -11.32 12.59
C TYR A 8 11.90 -10.89 12.48
N HIS A 9 11.01 -11.80 12.05
CA HIS A 9 9.59 -11.47 11.90
C HIS A 9 8.91 -11.12 13.23
N ARG A 10 9.24 -11.82 14.32
CA ARG A 10 8.71 -11.51 15.66
C ARG A 10 9.19 -10.14 16.15
N TYR A 11 10.46 -9.80 15.88
CA TYR A 11 11.02 -8.49 16.22
C TYR A 11 10.37 -7.36 15.41
N VAL A 12 10.17 -7.54 14.09
CA VAL A 12 9.46 -6.57 13.24
C VAL A 12 8.00 -6.39 13.70
N MET A 13 7.36 -7.45 14.18
CA MET A 13 6.01 -7.40 14.78
C MET A 13 5.99 -6.84 16.21
N LYS A 14 7.15 -6.42 16.76
CA LYS A 14 7.30 -5.85 18.10
C LYS A 14 6.82 -6.78 19.22
N GLU A 15 7.06 -8.08 19.08
CA GLU A 15 6.76 -9.03 20.14
C GLU A 15 7.75 -8.88 21.30
N ASP A 16 7.25 -8.72 22.53
CA ASP A 16 8.06 -8.40 23.72
C ASP A 16 9.23 -9.36 23.95
N THR A 17 9.02 -10.65 23.77
CA THR A 17 10.07 -11.66 23.94
C THR A 17 11.19 -11.50 22.92
N ALA A 18 10.86 -11.18 21.66
CA ALA A 18 11.85 -10.94 20.61
C ALA A 18 12.60 -9.63 20.84
N LEU A 19 11.90 -8.57 21.25
CA LEU A 19 12.50 -7.29 21.61
C LEU A 19 13.53 -7.46 22.75
N HIS A 20 13.17 -8.24 23.78
CA HIS A 20 14.05 -8.52 24.90
C HIS A 20 15.28 -9.34 24.48
N SER A 21 15.09 -10.44 23.76
CA SER A 21 16.19 -11.30 23.29
C SER A 21 17.18 -10.55 22.39
N VAL A 22 16.68 -9.78 21.42
CA VAL A 22 17.56 -8.97 20.55
C VAL A 22 18.21 -7.86 21.36
N GLY A 23 17.51 -7.26 22.33
CA GLY A 23 18.08 -6.24 23.20
C GLY A 23 19.27 -6.74 24.03
N GLN A 24 19.16 -7.94 24.61
CA GLN A 24 20.26 -8.59 25.33
C GLN A 24 21.46 -8.87 24.41
N LEU A 25 21.22 -9.31 23.17
CA LEU A 25 22.30 -9.52 22.20
C LEU A 25 23.04 -8.22 21.87
N LEU A 26 22.30 -7.13 21.62
CA LEU A 26 22.92 -5.83 21.36
C LEU A 26 23.77 -5.34 22.55
N GLU A 27 23.31 -5.59 23.79
CA GLU A 27 24.09 -5.24 24.98
C GLU A 27 25.33 -6.11 25.16
N HIS A 28 25.19 -7.43 24.98
CA HIS A 28 26.28 -8.40 25.11
C HIS A 28 27.43 -8.10 24.13
N TYR A 29 27.10 -7.73 22.89
CA TYR A 29 28.08 -7.37 21.86
C TYR A 29 28.41 -5.87 21.80
N ALA A 30 27.97 -5.08 22.78
CA ALA A 30 28.23 -3.65 22.90
C ALA A 30 27.80 -2.81 21.67
N ILE A 31 26.71 -3.20 21.01
CA ILE A 31 26.10 -2.49 19.88
C ILE A 31 25.20 -1.38 20.42
N LYS A 32 25.80 -0.23 20.76
CA LYS A 32 25.12 0.94 21.34
C LYS A 32 25.46 2.22 20.57
N LYS A 33 24.58 3.23 20.67
CA LYS A 33 24.70 4.51 19.96
C LYS A 33 25.99 5.28 20.32
N GLU A 34 26.43 5.18 21.55
CA GLU A 34 27.55 5.94 22.12
C GLU A 34 28.92 5.30 21.87
N GLN A 35 28.99 4.10 21.27
CA GLN A 35 30.25 3.40 21.04
C GLN A 35 30.68 3.46 19.57
N GLU A 36 31.90 3.94 19.33
CA GLU A 36 32.54 3.96 18.01
C GLU A 36 32.71 2.56 17.39
N GLY A 37 32.66 1.49 18.20
CA GLY A 37 32.83 0.09 17.79
C GLY A 37 31.56 -0.68 17.40
N CYS A 38 30.42 -0.03 17.19
CA CYS A 38 29.14 -0.73 16.98
C CYS A 38 29.15 -1.75 15.81
N MET A 39 29.83 -1.42 14.69
CA MET A 39 29.97 -2.33 13.55
C MET A 39 30.82 -3.57 13.90
N VAL A 40 31.83 -3.40 14.76
CA VAL A 40 32.66 -4.50 15.26
C VAL A 40 31.85 -5.42 16.15
N GLY A 41 30.99 -4.86 17.00
CA GLY A 41 30.04 -5.62 17.80
C GLY A 41 29.11 -6.47 16.93
N LEU A 42 28.59 -5.91 15.83
CA LEU A 42 27.77 -6.65 14.86
C LEU A 42 28.54 -7.81 14.23
N ILE A 43 29.77 -7.57 13.76
CA ILE A 43 30.64 -8.62 13.19
C ILE A 43 30.90 -9.74 14.20
N ARG A 44 31.18 -9.40 15.46
CA ARG A 44 31.38 -10.37 16.56
C ARG A 44 30.11 -11.15 16.91
N CYS A 45 28.95 -10.51 16.81
CA CYS A 45 27.67 -11.19 17.02
C CYS A 45 27.40 -12.22 15.92
N VAL A 46 27.65 -11.85 14.66
CA VAL A 46 27.42 -12.73 13.51
C VAL A 46 28.46 -13.87 13.47
N SER A 47 29.71 -13.62 13.88
CA SER A 47 30.73 -14.67 13.95
C SER A 47 30.42 -15.78 14.97
N ALA A 48 29.54 -15.51 15.93
CA ALA A 48 29.07 -16.47 16.92
C ALA A 48 27.88 -17.33 16.44
N VAL A 49 27.36 -17.11 15.22
CA VAL A 49 26.25 -17.89 14.67
C VAL A 49 26.63 -19.36 14.55
N HIS A 50 25.70 -20.24 14.96
CA HIS A 50 25.92 -21.68 14.93
C HIS A 50 26.16 -22.16 13.50
N THR A 51 27.23 -22.94 13.30
CA THR A 51 27.58 -23.52 12.00
C THR A 51 27.53 -25.03 12.08
N SER A 52 26.90 -25.66 11.09
CA SER A 52 26.85 -27.12 11.00
C SER A 52 28.26 -27.72 10.94
N ARG A 53 28.47 -28.86 11.62
CA ARG A 53 29.76 -29.58 11.65
C ARG A 53 30.24 -30.06 10.28
N LYS A 54 29.38 -30.04 9.26
CA LYS A 54 29.67 -30.49 7.88
C LYS A 54 30.26 -29.38 6.99
N VAL A 55 30.26 -28.13 7.45
CA VAL A 55 30.75 -26.99 6.66
C VAL A 55 32.27 -26.94 6.74
N ASP A 56 32.93 -26.85 5.58
CA ASP A 56 34.36 -26.54 5.48
C ASP A 56 34.55 -25.02 5.27
N PRO A 57 35.01 -24.28 6.30
CA PRO A 57 35.21 -22.84 6.17
C PRO A 57 36.26 -22.47 5.11
N SER A 58 37.22 -23.34 4.83
CA SER A 58 38.25 -23.08 3.82
C SER A 58 37.65 -23.05 2.42
N ALA A 59 36.76 -24.00 2.13
CA ALA A 59 36.04 -24.07 0.86
C ALA A 59 35.10 -22.88 0.65
N VAL A 60 34.42 -22.42 1.70
CA VAL A 60 33.60 -21.19 1.65
C VAL A 60 34.45 -19.97 1.36
N LEU A 61 35.57 -19.79 2.08
CA LEU A 61 36.47 -18.66 1.89
C LEU A 61 37.05 -18.64 0.46
N GLN A 62 37.37 -19.80 -0.12
CA GLN A 62 37.78 -19.90 -1.52
C GLN A 62 36.66 -19.45 -2.49
N CYS A 63 35.40 -19.81 -2.24
CA CYS A 63 34.29 -19.33 -3.06
C CYS A 63 34.13 -17.81 -2.99
N LEU A 64 34.29 -17.24 -1.79
CA LEU A 64 34.19 -15.80 -1.56
C LEU A 64 35.31 -14.98 -2.20
N GLN A 65 36.48 -15.56 -2.46
CA GLN A 65 37.60 -14.85 -3.12
C GLN A 65 37.24 -14.27 -4.50
N SER A 66 36.24 -14.85 -5.17
CA SER A 66 35.75 -14.34 -6.46
C SER A 66 34.93 -13.06 -6.35
N HIS A 67 34.49 -12.68 -5.15
CA HIS A 67 33.71 -11.48 -4.89
C HIS A 67 34.62 -10.26 -4.68
N HIS A 68 34.29 -9.13 -5.30
CA HIS A 68 35.14 -7.91 -5.27
C HIS A 68 35.37 -7.34 -3.87
N LEU A 69 34.37 -7.43 -2.97
CA LEU A 69 34.48 -6.98 -1.57
C LEU A 69 35.32 -7.90 -0.66
N PHE A 70 35.64 -9.12 -1.06
CA PHE A 70 36.26 -10.11 -0.16
C PHE A 70 37.59 -9.63 0.42
N ARG A 71 38.50 -9.12 -0.41
CA ARG A 71 39.83 -8.66 0.04
C ARG A 71 39.72 -7.53 1.07
N LYS A 72 38.82 -6.57 0.84
CA LYS A 72 38.59 -5.45 1.76
C LYS A 72 38.02 -5.94 3.09
N ALA A 73 37.03 -6.84 3.03
CA ALA A 73 36.41 -7.43 4.22
C ALA A 73 37.41 -8.26 5.05
N ALA A 74 38.22 -9.10 4.40
CA ALA A 74 39.22 -9.91 5.08
C ALA A 74 40.28 -9.06 5.81
N ILE A 75 40.79 -8.00 5.17
CA ILE A 75 41.75 -7.07 5.80
C ILE A 75 41.10 -6.36 6.99
N CYS A 76 39.85 -5.90 6.84
CA CYS A 76 39.11 -5.24 7.93
C CYS A 76 38.88 -6.18 9.13
N VAL A 77 38.47 -7.43 8.89
CA VAL A 77 38.27 -8.40 9.97
C VAL A 77 39.60 -8.69 10.68
N ALA A 78 40.69 -8.86 9.93
CA ALA A 78 42.01 -9.08 10.49
C ALA A 78 42.49 -7.91 11.37
N SER A 79 42.25 -6.66 10.97
CA SER A 79 42.64 -5.48 11.77
C SER A 79 41.74 -5.24 12.99
N THR A 80 40.46 -5.58 12.88
CA THR A 80 39.43 -5.16 13.84
C THR A 80 39.07 -6.25 14.86
N VAL A 81 39.30 -7.52 14.51
CA VAL A 81 39.12 -8.68 15.40
C VAL A 81 40.34 -9.61 15.29
N PRO A 82 41.51 -9.23 15.85
CA PRO A 82 42.77 -9.93 15.64
C PRO A 82 42.76 -11.40 16.09
N HIS A 83 41.92 -11.75 17.06
CA HIS A 83 41.76 -13.13 17.55
C HIS A 83 41.21 -14.09 16.48
N LEU A 84 40.64 -13.59 15.38
CA LEU A 84 40.12 -14.40 14.26
C LEU A 84 41.11 -14.53 13.08
N GLN A 85 42.28 -13.89 13.16
CA GLN A 85 43.21 -13.71 12.03
C GLN A 85 43.90 -15.00 11.55
N SER A 86 44.01 -16.04 12.40
CA SER A 86 44.96 -17.15 12.19
C SER A 86 44.36 -18.48 11.73
N SER A 87 43.04 -18.59 11.53
CA SER A 87 42.43 -19.89 11.25
C SER A 87 41.28 -19.82 10.24
N ALA A 88 41.19 -20.85 9.39
CA ALA A 88 39.99 -21.16 8.60
C ALA A 88 38.88 -21.68 9.52
N THR A 89 38.48 -20.86 10.49
CA THR A 89 37.40 -21.16 11.42
C THR A 89 36.06 -20.66 10.88
N PRO A 90 34.95 -21.30 11.28
CA PRO A 90 33.62 -20.79 10.97
C PRO A 90 33.39 -19.36 11.44
N GLN A 91 34.01 -18.97 12.57
CA GLN A 91 33.91 -17.63 13.13
C GLN A 91 34.53 -16.57 12.21
N ASN A 92 35.74 -16.83 11.69
CA ASN A 92 36.40 -15.93 10.75
C ASN A 92 35.62 -15.82 9.43
N MET A 93 35.11 -16.95 8.92
CA MET A 93 34.25 -17.00 7.73
C MET A 93 33.02 -16.10 7.87
N TRP A 94 32.24 -16.26 8.95
CA TRP A 94 31.05 -15.43 9.17
C TRP A 94 31.37 -13.97 9.48
N ALA A 95 32.50 -13.69 10.13
CA ALA A 95 32.97 -12.32 10.32
C ALA A 95 33.25 -11.63 8.97
N ILE A 96 33.89 -12.33 8.04
CA ILE A 96 34.15 -11.83 6.68
C ILE A 96 32.84 -11.62 5.92
N VAL A 97 31.90 -12.57 5.99
CA VAL A 97 30.57 -12.41 5.37
C VAL A 97 29.84 -11.20 5.94
N ALA A 98 29.83 -11.01 7.26
CA ALA A 98 29.23 -9.85 7.90
C ALA A 98 29.86 -8.54 7.43
N ALA A 99 31.20 -8.47 7.36
CA ALA A 99 31.92 -7.32 6.85
C ALA A 99 31.61 -7.04 5.36
N MET A 100 31.51 -8.08 4.53
CA MET A 100 31.10 -7.93 3.12
C MET A 100 29.69 -7.35 2.99
N VAL A 101 28.75 -7.78 3.83
CA VAL A 101 27.39 -7.19 3.85
C VAL A 101 27.44 -5.73 4.28
N LEU A 102 28.20 -5.39 5.32
CA LEU A 102 28.36 -4.00 5.78
C LEU A 102 29.02 -3.10 4.74
N PHE A 103 29.89 -3.64 3.88
CA PHE A 103 30.54 -2.92 2.78
C PHE A 103 29.73 -2.89 1.49
N SER A 104 28.59 -3.57 1.42
CA SER A 104 27.75 -3.56 0.22
C SER A 104 27.25 -2.15 -0.08
N ASP A 105 27.40 -1.74 -1.33
CA ASP A 105 26.84 -0.48 -1.81
C ASP A 105 25.41 -0.73 -2.31
N GLY A 106 25.22 -1.77 -3.12
CA GLY A 106 23.92 -2.07 -3.73
C GLY A 106 23.41 -3.49 -3.46
N VAL A 107 22.19 -3.73 -3.95
CA VAL A 107 21.59 -5.08 -3.99
C VAL A 107 22.47 -6.08 -4.74
N ARG A 108 23.13 -5.64 -5.81
CA ARG A 108 23.99 -6.49 -6.65
C ARG A 108 25.13 -7.14 -5.86
N ASP A 109 25.76 -6.41 -4.94
CA ASP A 109 26.84 -6.95 -4.11
C ASP A 109 26.32 -8.08 -3.20
N ILE A 110 25.12 -7.93 -2.65
CA ILE A 110 24.50 -8.97 -1.83
C ILE A 110 24.11 -10.19 -2.68
N GLN A 111 23.61 -9.98 -3.90
CA GLN A 111 23.29 -11.08 -4.82
C GLN A 111 24.54 -11.86 -5.25
N GLU A 112 25.63 -11.16 -5.59
CA GLU A 112 26.91 -11.79 -5.93
C GLU A 112 27.50 -12.55 -4.73
N LEU A 113 27.38 -12.00 -3.51
CA LEU A 113 27.75 -12.69 -2.27
C LEU A 113 26.94 -13.98 -2.09
N MET A 114 25.61 -13.92 -2.24
CA MET A 114 24.74 -15.10 -2.14
C MET A 114 25.07 -16.14 -3.21
N ALA A 115 25.35 -15.72 -4.44
CA ALA A 115 25.78 -16.60 -5.52
C ALA A 115 27.12 -17.30 -5.21
N CYS A 116 28.05 -16.62 -4.52
CA CYS A 116 29.30 -17.24 -4.05
C CYS A 116 29.04 -18.27 -2.93
N LEU A 117 28.17 -17.93 -1.97
CA LEU A 117 27.85 -18.79 -0.83
C LEU A 117 27.04 -20.04 -1.22
N TRP A 118 26.27 -19.99 -2.31
CA TRP A 118 25.49 -21.12 -2.81
C TRP A 118 26.16 -21.94 -3.91
N ARG A 119 27.43 -21.67 -4.22
CA ARG A 119 28.18 -22.57 -5.11
C ARG A 119 28.23 -23.97 -4.49
N PRO A 120 28.07 -25.04 -5.28
CA PRO A 120 28.17 -26.42 -4.75
C PRO A 120 29.46 -26.68 -3.96
N SER A 121 30.55 -25.97 -4.29
CA SER A 121 31.84 -26.04 -3.63
C SER A 121 31.89 -25.39 -2.24
N SER A 122 30.93 -24.56 -1.85
CA SER A 122 30.96 -23.86 -0.55
C SER A 122 30.63 -24.78 0.63
N THR A 123 30.04 -25.95 0.42
CA THR A 123 29.54 -26.87 1.47
C THR A 123 28.46 -26.29 2.40
N LEU A 124 28.05 -25.03 2.21
CA LEU A 124 26.97 -24.39 2.98
C LEU A 124 25.61 -24.82 2.44
N SER A 125 24.68 -25.13 3.35
CA SER A 125 23.30 -25.34 2.96
C SER A 125 22.58 -24.01 2.72
N PHE A 126 21.49 -24.07 1.95
CA PHE A 126 20.57 -22.93 1.80
C PHE A 126 20.15 -22.37 3.18
N VAL A 127 19.86 -23.26 4.13
CA VAL A 127 19.43 -22.88 5.49
C VAL A 127 20.51 -22.12 6.24
N ASP A 128 21.78 -22.54 6.16
CA ASP A 128 22.89 -21.86 6.85
C ASP A 128 23.06 -20.43 6.34
N VAL A 129 22.99 -20.22 5.02
CA VAL A 129 23.08 -18.89 4.42
C VAL A 129 21.88 -18.04 4.81
N THR A 130 20.66 -18.55 4.68
CA THR A 130 19.44 -17.83 5.04
C THR A 130 19.42 -17.42 6.52
N GLU A 131 19.81 -18.31 7.43
CA GLU A 131 19.89 -18.01 8.87
C GLU A 131 20.87 -16.86 9.16
N THR A 132 22.07 -16.90 8.60
CA THR A 132 23.07 -15.84 8.83
C THR A 132 22.62 -14.51 8.23
N LEU A 133 22.03 -14.50 7.03
CA LEU A 133 21.50 -13.28 6.44
C LEU A 133 20.34 -12.70 7.26
N TYR A 134 19.44 -13.54 7.80
CA TYR A 134 18.40 -13.08 8.72
C TYR A 134 18.95 -12.59 10.07
N CYS A 135 20.06 -13.18 10.56
CA CYS A 135 20.78 -12.66 11.73
C CYS A 135 21.26 -11.24 11.49
N ILE A 136 21.97 -11.00 10.39
CA ILE A 136 22.47 -9.67 10.01
C ILE A 136 21.30 -8.70 9.82
N ALA A 137 20.23 -9.12 9.13
CA ALA A 137 19.04 -8.28 8.93
C ALA A 137 18.38 -7.89 10.26
N THR A 138 18.27 -8.82 11.20
CA THR A 138 17.71 -8.57 12.54
C THR A 138 18.53 -7.52 13.28
N LEU A 139 19.86 -7.67 13.29
CA LEU A 139 20.76 -6.73 13.95
C LEU A 139 20.69 -5.34 13.32
N LEU A 140 20.75 -5.25 11.98
CA LEU A 140 20.65 -3.97 11.26
C LEU A 140 19.30 -3.27 11.48
N TYR A 141 18.20 -4.04 11.48
CA TYR A 141 16.88 -3.49 11.78
C TYR A 141 16.79 -2.99 13.23
N ALA A 142 17.35 -3.75 14.18
CA ALA A 142 17.39 -3.35 15.58
C ALA A 142 18.26 -2.11 15.83
N THR A 143 19.39 -1.97 15.12
CA THR A 143 20.23 -0.76 15.18
C THR A 143 19.48 0.47 14.70
N ARG A 144 18.63 0.33 13.67
CA ARG A 144 17.76 1.41 13.17
C ARG A 144 16.68 1.79 14.18
N GLU A 145 16.04 0.83 14.85
CA GLU A 145 15.04 1.12 15.89
C GLU A 145 15.65 1.85 17.10
N ARG A 146 16.94 1.60 17.39
CA ARG A 146 17.69 2.27 18.47
C ARG A 146 18.42 3.54 18.04
N ASP A 147 18.16 4.05 16.84
CA ASP A 147 18.75 5.30 16.31
C ASP A 147 20.29 5.30 16.34
N ILE A 148 20.88 4.13 16.08
CA ILE A 148 22.33 3.95 15.91
C ILE A 148 22.67 4.35 14.47
N ALA A 149 23.78 5.09 14.28
CA ALA A 149 24.20 5.67 13.00
C ALA A 149 24.72 4.64 11.98
N ILE A 150 23.89 3.68 11.59
CA ILE A 150 24.12 2.75 10.49
C ILE A 150 23.06 3.02 9.41
N THR A 151 23.50 3.13 8.16
CA THR A 151 22.58 3.39 7.05
C THR A 151 21.57 2.25 6.91
N ASN A 152 20.28 2.60 6.82
CA ASN A 152 19.20 1.65 6.59
C ASN A 152 19.30 0.98 5.20
N ARG A 153 20.12 1.52 4.29
CA ARG A 153 20.31 0.93 2.96
C ARG A 153 20.84 -0.49 3.01
N ILE A 154 21.76 -0.77 3.93
CA ILE A 154 22.34 -2.12 4.10
C ILE A 154 21.23 -3.11 4.50
N HIS A 155 20.39 -2.74 5.47
CA HIS A 155 19.23 -3.56 5.85
C HIS A 155 18.28 -3.76 4.67
N TYR A 156 17.97 -2.70 3.93
CA TYR A 156 17.09 -2.78 2.77
C TYR A 156 17.64 -3.71 1.68
N ASN A 157 18.92 -3.58 1.31
CA ASN A 157 19.57 -4.41 0.30
C ASN A 157 19.51 -5.89 0.69
N LEU A 158 19.78 -6.18 1.96
CA LEU A 158 19.72 -7.54 2.51
C LEU A 158 18.30 -8.09 2.53
N PHE A 159 17.34 -7.30 3.04
CA PHE A 159 15.92 -7.66 3.04
C PHE A 159 15.40 -7.93 1.62
N TYR A 160 15.80 -7.10 0.65
CA TYR A 160 15.41 -7.26 -0.75
C TYR A 160 15.88 -8.61 -1.32
N CYS A 161 17.14 -8.98 -1.11
CA CYS A 161 17.65 -10.26 -1.59
C CYS A 161 17.01 -11.45 -0.90
N LEU A 162 16.76 -11.36 0.41
CA LEU A 162 15.99 -12.35 1.16
C LEU A 162 14.56 -12.47 0.62
N TYR A 163 13.91 -11.34 0.30
CA TYR A 163 12.57 -11.32 -0.29
C TYR A 163 12.55 -12.03 -1.64
N LEU A 164 13.45 -11.70 -2.57
CA LEU A 164 13.49 -12.35 -3.88
C LEU A 164 13.72 -13.85 -3.76
N MET A 165 14.70 -14.26 -2.96
CA MET A 165 14.99 -15.67 -2.69
C MET A 165 13.74 -16.46 -2.26
N GLU A 166 12.94 -15.89 -1.36
CA GLU A 166 11.75 -16.54 -0.84
C GLU A 166 10.58 -16.54 -1.82
N ASN A 167 10.55 -15.59 -2.74
CA ASN A 167 9.45 -15.42 -3.69
C ASN A 167 9.77 -15.92 -5.11
N ASP A 168 11.03 -16.25 -5.43
CA ASP A 168 11.44 -16.79 -6.73
C ASP A 168 11.18 -18.30 -6.86
N SER A 169 11.00 -19.01 -5.74
CA SER A 169 10.95 -20.49 -5.63
C SER A 169 9.73 -21.19 -6.26
N ILE A 170 8.99 -20.56 -7.18
CA ILE A 170 7.90 -21.20 -7.97
C ILE A 170 8.44 -21.73 -9.32
N THR A 171 9.61 -22.37 -9.32
CA THR A 171 10.14 -23.10 -10.50
C THR A 171 10.45 -24.57 -10.23
N THR A 172 9.99 -25.13 -9.11
CA THR A 172 10.17 -26.57 -8.83
C THR A 172 8.85 -27.22 -8.41
N GLU A 173 8.39 -28.14 -9.27
CA GLU A 173 7.49 -29.26 -9.00
C GLU A 173 6.01 -28.95 -8.72
N ALA A 174 5.27 -28.62 -9.80
CA ALA A 174 3.94 -29.19 -9.96
C ALA A 174 4.10 -30.55 -10.65
N VAL A 175 4.11 -31.62 -9.86
CA VAL A 175 3.98 -32.99 -10.36
C VAL A 175 2.52 -33.17 -10.79
N GLU A 176 2.23 -32.92 -12.07
CA GLU A 176 1.05 -33.46 -12.73
C GLU A 176 1.48 -34.64 -13.61
N GLU A 177 0.83 -35.78 -13.42
CA GLU A 177 1.04 -37.02 -14.17
C GLU A 177 0.89 -36.78 -15.68
N GLU A 178 2.01 -36.80 -16.41
CA GLU A 178 2.01 -36.69 -17.87
C GLU A 178 1.47 -37.97 -18.52
N THR A 179 0.31 -37.89 -19.17
CA THR A 179 -0.10 -38.88 -20.18
C THR A 179 0.34 -38.46 -21.58
N PRO A 180 0.70 -39.40 -22.49
CA PRO A 180 1.41 -39.09 -23.75
C PRO A 180 0.55 -38.38 -24.80
N ALA A 181 -0.75 -38.18 -24.56
CA ALA A 181 -1.68 -37.59 -25.52
C ALA A 181 -1.65 -36.05 -25.57
N SER A 182 -0.94 -35.37 -24.66
CA SER A 182 -0.88 -33.90 -24.61
C SER A 182 0.21 -33.27 -25.51
N ARG A 183 1.09 -34.08 -26.11
CA ARG A 183 2.23 -33.59 -26.90
C ARG A 183 1.88 -33.09 -28.31
N TYR A 184 0.70 -33.37 -28.85
CA TYR A 184 0.36 -33.04 -30.23
C TYR A 184 -0.59 -31.83 -30.43
N ARG A 185 -0.86 -31.03 -29.38
CA ARG A 185 -1.74 -29.85 -29.51
C ARG A 185 -1.07 -28.51 -29.19
N ARG A 186 0.25 -28.49 -28.98
CA ARG A 186 0.99 -27.29 -28.52
C ARG A 186 1.57 -26.43 -29.65
N ASP A 187 1.57 -26.92 -30.89
CA ASP A 187 2.02 -26.15 -32.04
C ASP A 187 0.83 -25.79 -32.91
N LEU A 188 0.27 -24.57 -32.76
CA LEU A 188 -0.33 -23.75 -33.84
C LEU A 188 -1.14 -22.53 -33.38
N TRP A 189 -1.35 -22.27 -32.08
CA TRP A 189 -2.20 -21.14 -31.62
C TRP A 189 -1.63 -20.33 -30.45
N ALA A 190 -0.32 -20.07 -30.43
CA ALA A 190 0.31 -19.18 -29.45
C ALA A 190 0.69 -17.85 -30.11
N GLY A 191 -0.28 -16.93 -30.20
CA GLY A 191 0.02 -15.51 -30.33
C GLY A 191 0.63 -15.02 -29.01
N ASN A 192 1.85 -14.47 -29.08
CA ASN A 192 2.63 -13.94 -27.96
C ASN A 192 1.79 -13.09 -26.97
N CYS A 193 1.48 -13.66 -25.81
CA CYS A 193 1.25 -12.90 -24.59
C CYS A 193 2.11 -13.57 -23.50
N PRO A 194 3.17 -12.92 -22.98
CA PRO A 194 3.99 -13.52 -21.94
C PRO A 194 3.12 -13.83 -20.72
N GLU A 195 3.17 -15.06 -20.26
CA GLU A 195 2.44 -15.53 -19.07
C GLU A 195 2.91 -14.69 -17.86
N ILE A 196 2.01 -13.88 -17.30
CA ILE A 196 2.34 -12.99 -16.19
C ILE A 196 2.60 -13.85 -14.95
N LYS A 197 3.87 -13.98 -14.54
CA LYS A 197 4.24 -14.65 -13.27
C LYS A 197 3.68 -13.85 -12.09
N LEU A 198 2.74 -14.44 -11.35
CA LEU A 198 2.12 -13.82 -10.18
C LEU A 198 3.03 -13.95 -8.96
N THR A 199 3.04 -12.94 -8.09
CA THR A 199 3.72 -13.04 -6.79
C THR A 199 2.96 -13.95 -5.83
N HIS A 200 3.61 -14.45 -4.77
CA HIS A 200 2.92 -15.18 -3.71
C HIS A 200 1.81 -14.34 -3.04
N GLU A 201 2.02 -13.02 -2.92
CA GLU A 201 1.01 -12.11 -2.38
C GLU A 201 -0.23 -12.03 -3.28
N GLN A 202 -0.03 -11.93 -4.60
CA GLN A 202 -1.12 -12.00 -5.58
C GLN A 202 -1.80 -13.36 -5.56
N GLN A 203 -1.03 -14.46 -5.52
CA GLN A 203 -1.57 -15.81 -5.47
C GLN A 203 -2.44 -16.04 -4.22
N ARG A 204 -2.03 -15.52 -3.06
CA ARG A 204 -2.84 -15.56 -1.82
C ARG A 204 -4.19 -14.87 -1.99
N ILE A 205 -4.21 -13.72 -2.65
CA ILE A 205 -5.46 -13.01 -2.97
C ILE A 205 -6.32 -13.86 -3.93
N LEU A 206 -5.72 -14.42 -4.99
CA LEU A 206 -6.43 -15.27 -5.94
C LEU A 206 -6.94 -16.58 -5.33
N ASN A 207 -6.32 -17.08 -4.26
CA ASN A 207 -6.77 -18.27 -3.55
C ASN A 207 -7.95 -17.98 -2.62
N HIS A 208 -8.27 -16.71 -2.36
CA HIS A 208 -9.43 -16.30 -1.57
C HIS A 208 -10.67 -16.18 -2.46
N LYS A 209 -11.58 -17.15 -2.41
CA LYS A 209 -12.89 -17.02 -3.06
C LYS A 209 -13.77 -16.10 -2.21
N ILE A 210 -14.20 -14.98 -2.77
CA ILE A 210 -15.03 -13.99 -2.08
C ILE A 210 -16.44 -14.57 -1.80
N GLU A 211 -16.95 -14.32 -0.61
CA GLU A 211 -18.30 -14.70 -0.20
C GLU A 211 -19.16 -13.46 0.10
N ARG A 212 -20.49 -13.65 0.14
CA ARG A 212 -21.45 -12.58 0.46
C ARG A 212 -21.18 -12.01 1.85
N GLY A 213 -21.25 -10.68 1.98
CA GLY A 213 -20.97 -9.96 3.23
C GLY A 213 -19.48 -9.87 3.61
N GLN A 214 -18.56 -10.52 2.89
CA GLN A 214 -17.14 -10.36 3.16
C GLN A 214 -16.63 -9.01 2.66
N ILE A 215 -15.83 -8.35 3.49
CA ILE A 215 -15.06 -7.16 3.12
C ILE A 215 -13.58 -7.52 3.14
N VAL A 216 -12.96 -7.53 1.96
CA VAL A 216 -11.55 -7.84 1.74
C VAL A 216 -10.81 -6.54 1.43
N LYS A 217 -9.70 -6.28 2.11
CA LYS A 217 -8.81 -5.16 1.82
C LYS A 217 -7.53 -5.65 1.18
N ILE A 218 -7.09 -4.98 0.12
CA ILE A 218 -5.81 -5.20 -0.53
C ILE A 218 -5.01 -3.89 -0.39
N MET A 219 -4.11 -3.90 0.58
CA MET A 219 -3.22 -2.78 0.91
C MET A 219 -1.99 -2.85 0.02
N ALA A 220 -1.91 -1.96 -0.97
CA ALA A 220 -0.87 -2.02 -1.98
C ALA A 220 0.07 -0.82 -1.89
N PHE A 221 1.33 -0.98 -2.30
CA PHE A 221 2.18 0.15 -2.62
C PHE A 221 2.09 0.57 -4.08
N ALA A 222 2.81 1.65 -4.41
CA ALA A 222 2.96 2.14 -5.77
C ALA A 222 3.51 1.07 -6.72
N GLY A 223 2.81 0.85 -7.84
CA GLY A 223 3.31 0.00 -8.93
C GLY A 223 3.18 -1.51 -8.70
N THR A 224 2.51 -1.96 -7.64
CA THR A 224 2.46 -3.39 -7.27
C THR A 224 1.41 -4.23 -8.00
N GLY A 225 0.82 -3.67 -9.06
CA GLY A 225 -0.14 -4.40 -9.91
C GLY A 225 -1.54 -4.53 -9.31
N LYS A 226 -2.05 -3.55 -8.56
CA LYS A 226 -3.44 -3.50 -8.02
C LYS A 226 -4.49 -3.93 -9.04
N THR A 227 -4.65 -3.17 -10.13
CA THR A 227 -5.65 -3.44 -11.17
C THR A 227 -5.38 -4.76 -11.89
N SER A 228 -4.11 -5.10 -12.15
CA SER A 228 -3.74 -6.40 -12.75
C SER A 228 -4.15 -7.59 -11.88
N THR A 229 -4.05 -7.44 -10.56
CA THR A 229 -4.47 -8.45 -9.59
C THR A 229 -5.99 -8.65 -9.64
N LEU A 230 -6.76 -7.55 -9.72
CA LEU A 230 -8.22 -7.63 -9.88
C LEU A 230 -8.63 -8.28 -11.21
N ILE A 231 -7.92 -8.00 -12.31
CA ILE A 231 -8.17 -8.63 -13.61
C ILE A 231 -7.96 -10.15 -13.50
N LYS A 232 -6.82 -10.58 -12.97
CA LYS A 232 -6.49 -12.00 -12.78
C LYS A 232 -7.45 -12.70 -11.81
N TYR A 233 -7.92 -11.97 -10.79
CA TYR A 233 -8.96 -12.46 -9.89
C TYR A 233 -10.27 -12.72 -10.63
N ALA A 234 -10.74 -11.77 -11.44
CA ALA A 234 -11.96 -11.92 -12.22
C ALA A 234 -11.87 -13.01 -13.30
N GLU A 235 -10.69 -13.18 -13.92
CA GLU A 235 -10.41 -14.29 -14.85
C GLU A 235 -10.48 -15.65 -14.16
N LYS A 236 -9.91 -15.78 -12.95
CA LYS A 236 -9.93 -17.03 -12.18
C LYS A 236 -11.34 -17.41 -11.75
N PHE A 237 -12.16 -16.44 -11.36
CA PHE A 237 -13.55 -16.65 -10.94
C PHE A 237 -14.53 -16.25 -12.05
N ALA A 238 -14.36 -16.83 -13.24
CA ALA A 238 -15.16 -16.51 -14.43
C ALA A 238 -16.68 -16.73 -14.27
N ASP A 239 -17.07 -17.62 -13.36
CA ASP A 239 -18.48 -17.91 -13.05
C ASP A 239 -19.17 -16.83 -12.19
N LEU A 240 -18.40 -15.92 -11.59
CA LEU A 240 -18.91 -14.83 -10.76
C LEU A 240 -19.03 -13.53 -11.55
N ASN A 241 -20.02 -12.72 -11.20
CA ASN A 241 -20.23 -11.39 -11.79
C ASN A 241 -19.68 -10.30 -10.88
N PHE A 242 -18.88 -9.39 -11.43
CA PHE A 242 -18.22 -8.34 -10.66
C PHE A 242 -18.61 -6.94 -11.14
N LEU A 243 -18.70 -6.01 -10.19
CA LEU A 243 -18.78 -4.59 -10.47
C LEU A 243 -17.46 -3.93 -10.11
N TYR A 244 -16.74 -3.41 -11.11
CA TYR A 244 -15.55 -2.61 -10.91
C TYR A 244 -15.91 -1.12 -10.85
N VAL A 245 -15.58 -0.49 -9.73
CA VAL A 245 -15.83 0.94 -9.49
C VAL A 245 -14.54 1.66 -9.16
N THR A 246 -14.36 2.83 -9.76
CA THR A 246 -13.20 3.71 -9.54
C THR A 246 -13.63 5.17 -9.54
N PHE A 247 -12.81 6.03 -8.92
CA PHE A 247 -13.03 7.48 -8.89
C PHE A 247 -12.78 8.16 -10.24
N ASN A 248 -11.78 7.70 -10.99
CA ASN A 248 -11.34 8.37 -12.22
C ASN A 248 -11.96 7.73 -13.47
N LYS A 249 -12.64 8.53 -14.29
CA LYS A 249 -13.23 8.09 -15.57
C LYS A 249 -12.18 7.45 -16.49
N ALA A 250 -10.96 7.97 -16.56
CA ALA A 250 -9.91 7.40 -17.40
C ALA A 250 -9.53 5.97 -16.95
N VAL A 251 -9.52 5.72 -15.64
CA VAL A 251 -9.26 4.39 -15.08
C VAL A 251 -10.43 3.44 -15.38
N ALA A 252 -11.68 3.91 -15.29
CA ALA A 252 -12.85 3.11 -15.65
C ALA A 252 -12.86 2.73 -17.14
N GLU A 253 -12.55 3.67 -18.05
CA GLU A 253 -12.48 3.40 -19.48
C GLU A 253 -11.33 2.46 -19.85
N ARG A 254 -10.18 2.58 -19.17
CA ARG A 254 -9.10 1.59 -19.30
C ARG A 254 -9.57 0.23 -18.82
N GLY A 255 -10.24 0.17 -17.68
CA GLY A 255 -10.84 -1.04 -17.10
C GLY A 255 -11.71 -1.79 -18.11
N LYS A 256 -12.64 -1.11 -18.78
CA LYS A 256 -13.51 -1.71 -19.80
C LYS A 256 -12.77 -2.44 -20.93
N ARG A 257 -11.52 -2.06 -21.22
CA ARG A 257 -10.71 -2.68 -22.29
C ARG A 257 -9.93 -3.89 -21.80
N VAL A 258 -9.63 -3.98 -20.51
CA VAL A 258 -8.69 -4.97 -19.96
C VAL A 258 -9.35 -6.01 -19.06
N PHE A 259 -10.50 -5.70 -18.45
CA PHE A 259 -11.23 -6.67 -17.64
C PHE A 259 -11.99 -7.67 -18.50
N PRO A 260 -12.17 -8.92 -18.02
CA PRO A 260 -13.00 -9.92 -18.67
C PRO A 260 -14.49 -9.54 -18.68
N LYS A 261 -15.28 -10.24 -19.50
CA LYS A 261 -16.69 -9.92 -19.77
C LYS A 261 -17.61 -10.00 -18.55
N ASN A 262 -17.23 -10.76 -17.53
CA ASN A 262 -17.96 -10.88 -16.26
C ASN A 262 -17.77 -9.66 -15.34
N VAL A 263 -17.04 -8.62 -15.77
CA VAL A 263 -16.80 -7.40 -14.98
C VAL A 263 -17.45 -6.18 -15.63
N THR A 264 -18.36 -5.54 -14.92
CA THR A 264 -18.93 -4.26 -15.34
C THR A 264 -18.08 -3.12 -14.78
N CYS A 265 -17.47 -2.29 -15.64
CA CYS A 265 -16.62 -1.17 -15.23
C CYS A 265 -17.36 0.18 -15.25
N LYS A 266 -17.45 0.86 -14.11
CA LYS A 266 -18.16 2.15 -13.94
C LYS A 266 -17.42 3.08 -12.97
N THR A 267 -17.83 4.35 -12.93
CA THR A 267 -17.53 5.26 -11.81
C THR A 267 -18.75 5.39 -10.90
N PHE A 268 -18.56 5.74 -9.62
CA PHE A 268 -19.67 6.00 -8.68
C PHE A 268 -20.63 7.06 -9.23
N HIS A 269 -20.10 8.18 -9.75
CA HIS A 269 -20.92 9.21 -10.39
C HIS A 269 -21.67 8.69 -11.62
N SER A 270 -21.13 7.76 -12.40
CA SER A 270 -21.85 7.19 -13.55
C SER A 270 -23.02 6.28 -13.14
N LEU A 271 -22.88 5.55 -12.03
CA LEU A 271 -23.96 4.74 -11.45
C LEU A 271 -25.07 5.66 -10.94
N ALA A 272 -24.71 6.65 -10.13
CA ALA A 272 -25.64 7.65 -9.60
C ALA A 272 -26.29 8.49 -10.71
N PHE A 273 -25.57 8.80 -11.78
CA PHE A 273 -26.12 9.52 -12.93
C PHE A 273 -27.19 8.69 -13.66
N GLY A 274 -26.97 7.38 -13.82
CA GLY A 274 -27.95 6.49 -14.45
C GLY A 274 -29.27 6.40 -13.66
N SER A 275 -29.20 6.44 -12.33
CA SER A 275 -30.36 6.33 -11.44
C SER A 275 -31.06 7.66 -11.16
N VAL A 276 -30.29 8.70 -10.79
CA VAL A 276 -30.82 9.99 -10.33
C VAL A 276 -30.47 11.12 -11.29
N GLY A 277 -29.20 11.20 -11.72
CA GLY A 277 -28.69 12.36 -12.46
C GLY A 277 -29.33 12.59 -13.83
N LYS A 278 -29.77 11.53 -14.53
CA LYS A 278 -30.43 11.61 -15.84
C LYS A 278 -31.72 12.43 -15.78
N LEU A 279 -32.54 12.21 -14.74
CA LEU A 279 -33.79 12.94 -14.52
C LEU A 279 -33.55 14.44 -14.34
N TYR A 280 -32.54 14.82 -13.54
CA TYR A 280 -32.15 16.22 -13.36
C TYR A 280 -31.59 16.85 -14.64
N LYS A 281 -30.89 16.07 -15.48
CA LYS A 281 -30.40 16.53 -16.78
C LYS A 281 -31.55 16.85 -17.73
N GLU A 282 -32.53 15.95 -17.84
CA GLU A 282 -33.69 16.09 -18.72
C GLU A 282 -34.56 17.29 -18.34
N LYS A 283 -34.67 17.56 -17.03
CA LYS A 283 -35.36 18.75 -16.48
C LYS A 283 -34.53 20.05 -16.53
N GLY A 284 -33.34 20.04 -17.14
CA GLY A 284 -32.47 21.23 -17.25
C GLY A 284 -31.86 21.72 -15.92
N LYS A 285 -31.97 20.92 -14.87
CA LYS A 285 -31.63 21.27 -13.48
C LYS A 285 -30.26 20.75 -13.02
N LEU A 286 -29.52 20.12 -13.92
CA LEU A 286 -28.19 19.60 -13.65
C LEU A 286 -27.11 20.65 -13.98
N ASN A 287 -26.19 20.86 -13.04
CA ASN A 287 -24.95 21.57 -13.26
C ASN A 287 -23.78 20.58 -13.25
N PHE A 288 -23.12 20.42 -14.40
CA PHE A 288 -21.95 19.54 -14.53
C PHE A 288 -20.69 20.13 -13.87
N SER A 289 -20.67 21.44 -13.63
CA SER A 289 -19.59 22.14 -12.96
C SER A 289 -19.75 22.10 -11.44
N LYS A 290 -18.65 22.29 -10.72
CA LYS A 290 -18.69 22.49 -9.28
C LYS A 290 -19.52 23.72 -8.92
N LEU A 291 -20.15 23.68 -7.75
CA LEU A 291 -20.85 24.84 -7.19
C LEU A 291 -19.88 26.01 -7.08
N SER A 292 -20.25 27.19 -7.57
CA SER A 292 -19.43 28.39 -7.45
C SER A 292 -19.88 29.21 -6.23
N ALA A 293 -18.94 29.78 -5.47
CA ALA A 293 -19.29 30.64 -4.34
C ALA A 293 -20.10 31.86 -4.78
N TYR A 294 -19.84 32.36 -6.00
CA TYR A 294 -20.60 33.43 -6.63
C TYR A 294 -22.07 33.03 -6.86
N SER A 295 -22.32 31.86 -7.45
CA SER A 295 -23.68 31.36 -7.66
C SER A 295 -24.43 31.19 -6.34
N VAL A 296 -23.76 30.66 -5.30
CA VAL A 296 -24.36 30.54 -3.96
C VAL A 296 -24.67 31.90 -3.34
N SER A 297 -23.84 32.92 -3.60
CA SER A 297 -24.04 34.26 -3.04
C SER A 297 -25.35 34.93 -3.46
N PHE A 298 -25.94 34.52 -4.60
CA PHE A 298 -27.28 34.97 -5.03
C PHE A 298 -28.43 34.19 -4.40
N LEU A 299 -28.14 33.05 -3.76
CA LEU A 299 -29.15 32.17 -3.18
C LEU A 299 -29.31 32.38 -1.66
N ILE A 300 -28.41 33.14 -1.05
CA ILE A 300 -28.35 33.40 0.39
C ILE A 300 -28.87 34.80 0.71
N GLN A 301 -29.30 35.01 1.96
CA GLN A 301 -29.86 36.31 2.37
C GLN A 301 -28.75 37.35 2.52
N ASN A 302 -29.01 38.62 2.23
CA ASN A 302 -28.06 39.68 2.55
C ASN A 302 -28.08 39.98 4.07
N ARG A 303 -26.90 40.15 4.67
CA ARG A 303 -26.75 40.47 6.10
C ARG A 303 -25.72 41.58 6.26
N GLU A 304 -26.10 42.62 7.00
CA GLU A 304 -25.24 43.78 7.21
C GLU A 304 -23.89 43.38 7.82
N GLY A 305 -22.82 44.03 7.36
CA GLY A 305 -21.46 43.78 7.84
C GLY A 305 -20.82 42.47 7.35
N GLN A 306 -21.51 41.65 6.55
CA GLN A 306 -20.97 40.39 6.05
C GLN A 306 -20.84 40.37 4.52
N SER A 307 -19.68 39.95 4.01
CA SER A 307 -19.48 39.77 2.56
C SER A 307 -20.27 38.57 2.05
N LEU A 308 -21.17 38.80 1.09
CA LEU A 308 -21.95 37.77 0.39
C LEU A 308 -21.06 36.70 -0.26
N PHE A 309 -19.90 37.08 -0.80
CA PHE A 309 -18.99 36.12 -1.42
C PHE A 309 -18.33 35.20 -0.40
N ILE A 310 -17.90 35.75 0.74
CA ILE A 310 -17.34 34.96 1.84
C ILE A 310 -18.38 33.97 2.37
N ARG A 311 -19.62 34.44 2.58
CA ARG A 311 -20.71 33.59 3.03
C ARG A 311 -21.09 32.53 1.99
N GLY A 312 -21.13 32.91 0.71
CA GLY A 312 -21.32 31.97 -0.39
C GLY A 312 -20.26 30.87 -0.38
N LYS A 313 -19.02 31.18 0.02
CA LYS A 313 -17.95 30.18 0.20
C LYS A 313 -18.19 29.26 1.41
N THR A 314 -18.61 29.77 2.57
CA THR A 314 -18.87 28.95 3.76
C THR A 314 -20.09 28.05 3.58
N VAL A 315 -21.18 28.58 3.00
CA VAL A 315 -22.38 27.80 2.66
C VAL A 315 -22.08 26.75 1.59
N LYS A 316 -21.33 27.11 0.53
CA LYS A 316 -20.83 26.15 -0.46
C LYS A 316 -20.05 25.01 0.21
N GLN A 317 -19.08 25.34 1.08
CA GLN A 317 -18.26 24.33 1.75
C GLN A 317 -19.13 23.43 2.64
N THR A 318 -20.15 23.99 3.30
CA THR A 318 -21.12 23.23 4.11
C THR A 318 -21.85 22.20 3.25
N LEU A 319 -22.33 22.60 2.06
CA LEU A 319 -22.95 21.68 1.10
C LEU A 319 -21.96 20.61 0.58
N GLU A 320 -20.74 20.99 0.22
CA GLU A 320 -19.72 20.05 -0.26
C GLU A 320 -19.34 19.02 0.82
N ASN A 321 -19.21 19.44 2.07
CA ASN A 321 -18.96 18.56 3.21
C ASN A 321 -20.14 17.58 3.43
N PHE A 322 -21.38 18.06 3.34
CA PHE A 322 -22.58 17.22 3.43
C PHE A 322 -22.68 16.22 2.26
N PHE A 323 -22.35 16.63 1.04
CA PHE A 323 -22.36 15.72 -0.11
C PHE A 323 -21.30 14.62 0.02
N ALA A 324 -20.19 14.89 0.72
CA ALA A 324 -19.15 13.91 0.98
C ALA A 324 -19.43 13.03 2.21
N SER A 325 -20.28 13.45 3.16
CA SER A 325 -20.57 12.72 4.40
C SER A 325 -21.58 11.58 4.20
N SER A 326 -21.64 10.67 5.16
CA SER A 326 -22.69 9.63 5.25
C SER A 326 -24.00 10.14 5.86
N ASP A 327 -24.03 11.37 6.37
CA ASP A 327 -25.14 11.90 7.20
C ASP A 327 -26.44 12.08 6.41
N GLU A 328 -27.58 11.78 7.01
CA GLU A 328 -28.89 11.90 6.33
C GLU A 328 -29.33 13.38 6.18
N GLU A 329 -28.88 14.26 7.08
CA GLU A 329 -29.22 15.69 7.10
C GLU A 329 -28.00 16.60 7.28
N ILE A 330 -28.15 17.87 6.87
CA ILE A 330 -27.12 18.90 7.08
C ILE A 330 -27.13 19.33 8.55
N SER A 331 -25.94 19.36 9.15
CA SER A 331 -25.69 19.68 10.57
C SER A 331 -24.52 20.68 10.71
N GLU A 332 -24.31 21.20 11.93
CA GLU A 332 -23.20 22.14 12.23
C GLU A 332 -21.81 21.54 12.00
N GLU A 333 -21.65 20.21 12.05
CA GLU A 333 -20.40 19.51 11.76
C GLU A 333 -19.95 19.68 10.30
N HIS A 334 -20.90 19.95 9.41
CA HIS A 334 -20.60 20.22 8.00
C HIS A 334 -20.08 21.64 7.78
N ALA A 335 -20.36 22.58 8.69
CA ALA A 335 -19.92 23.96 8.55
C ALA A 335 -18.40 24.08 8.81
N PRO A 336 -17.65 24.86 8.01
CA PRO A 336 -16.22 25.01 8.20
C PRO A 336 -15.90 25.68 9.55
N ILE A 337 -14.77 25.30 10.14
CA ILE A 337 -14.28 25.88 11.41
C ILE A 337 -13.68 27.27 11.19
N SER A 338 -13.11 27.51 10.02
CA SER A 338 -12.48 28.79 9.67
C SER A 338 -12.66 29.13 8.19
N PHE A 339 -12.57 30.41 7.86
CA PHE A 339 -12.57 30.92 6.50
C PHE A 339 -11.47 31.98 6.32
N LYS A 340 -11.17 32.32 5.06
CA LYS A 340 -10.30 33.46 4.75
C LYS A 340 -11.17 34.66 4.39
N ASN A 341 -10.93 35.80 5.03
CA ASN A 341 -11.63 37.04 4.73
C ASN A 341 -11.11 37.70 3.42
N THR A 342 -11.64 38.87 3.07
CA THR A 342 -11.26 39.63 1.87
C THR A 342 -9.79 40.05 1.85
N HIS A 343 -9.15 40.12 3.02
CA HIS A 343 -7.74 40.46 3.18
C HIS A 343 -6.84 39.22 3.29
N GLY A 344 -7.40 38.01 3.07
CA GLY A 344 -6.67 36.75 3.15
C GLY A 344 -6.39 36.24 4.56
N MET A 345 -6.82 36.96 5.61
CA MET A 345 -6.65 36.55 7.00
C MET A 345 -7.60 35.41 7.35
N ARG A 346 -7.10 34.43 8.12
CA ARG A 346 -7.92 33.34 8.65
C ARG A 346 -8.75 33.82 9.83
N CYS A 347 -10.07 33.69 9.73
CA CYS A 347 -11.03 34.01 10.77
C CYS A 347 -11.76 32.73 11.20
N ALA A 348 -12.06 32.58 12.49
CA ALA A 348 -12.90 31.50 12.98
C ALA A 348 -14.36 31.76 12.57
N VAL A 349 -15.10 30.69 12.27
CA VAL A 349 -16.56 30.77 12.09
C VAL A 349 -17.20 30.66 13.48
N THR A 350 -17.93 31.69 13.88
CA THR A 350 -18.68 31.69 15.15
C THR A 350 -19.81 30.68 15.12
N ARG A 351 -20.32 30.27 16.28
CA ARG A 351 -21.46 29.36 16.37
C ARG A 351 -22.71 29.91 15.66
N ALA A 352 -23.01 31.20 15.85
CA ALA A 352 -24.11 31.85 15.14
C ALA A 352 -23.94 31.83 13.62
N GLU A 353 -22.73 32.02 13.10
CA GLU A 353 -22.45 31.89 11.67
C GLU A 353 -22.59 30.44 11.17
N LYS A 354 -22.23 29.44 11.97
CA LYS A 354 -22.48 28.02 11.62
C LYS A 354 -23.97 27.75 11.49
N GLU A 355 -24.77 28.18 12.46
CA GLU A 355 -26.24 28.00 12.45
C GLU A 355 -26.86 28.65 11.19
N ILE A 356 -26.43 29.86 10.84
CA ILE A 356 -26.86 30.55 9.60
C ILE A 356 -26.43 29.76 8.36
N ASN A 357 -25.16 29.34 8.28
CA ASN A 357 -24.65 28.60 7.13
C ASN A 357 -25.41 27.29 6.92
N VAL A 358 -25.72 26.57 8.00
CA VAL A 358 -26.50 25.32 7.97
C VAL A 358 -27.93 25.59 7.50
N GLN A 359 -28.58 26.63 8.02
CA GLN A 359 -29.95 26.95 7.63
C GLN A 359 -30.05 27.31 6.14
N GLU A 360 -29.13 28.13 5.64
CA GLU A 360 -29.08 28.49 4.21
C GLU A 360 -28.70 27.30 3.33
N ALA A 361 -27.78 26.45 3.78
CA ALA A 361 -27.45 25.21 3.07
C ALA A 361 -28.67 24.26 3.01
N LYS A 362 -29.46 24.15 4.08
CA LYS A 362 -30.71 23.37 4.10
C LYS A 362 -31.74 23.92 3.11
N GLU A 363 -31.92 25.23 3.05
CA GLU A 363 -32.82 25.87 2.08
C GLU A 363 -32.38 25.60 0.64
N ILE A 364 -31.09 25.82 0.34
CA ILE A 364 -30.52 25.55 -0.98
C ILE A 364 -30.69 24.07 -1.35
N TRP A 365 -30.38 23.15 -0.43
CA TRP A 365 -30.52 21.72 -0.67
C TRP A 365 -31.97 21.31 -0.90
N TYR A 366 -32.90 21.81 -0.09
CA TYR A 366 -34.33 21.58 -0.27
C TYR A 366 -34.80 22.02 -1.66
N ASN A 367 -34.40 23.22 -2.09
CA ASN A 367 -34.74 23.73 -3.41
C ASN A 367 -34.00 23.00 -4.54
N MET A 368 -32.75 22.54 -4.36
CA MET A 368 -32.03 21.70 -5.32
C MET A 368 -32.75 20.37 -5.59
N LYS A 369 -33.46 19.80 -4.59
CA LYS A 369 -34.19 18.54 -4.77
C LYS A 369 -35.44 18.66 -5.65
N LYS A 370 -36.19 19.76 -5.56
CA LYS A 370 -37.49 19.93 -6.26
C LYS A 370 -37.37 19.92 -7.79
N LEU A 371 -37.83 18.88 -8.49
CA LEU A 371 -37.69 18.82 -9.94
C LEU A 371 -38.51 19.90 -10.67
N ASP A 372 -39.67 20.24 -10.11
CA ASP A 372 -40.58 21.27 -10.64
C ASP A 372 -40.47 22.52 -9.74
N GLY A 373 -39.37 23.28 -9.89
CA GLY A 373 -39.05 24.36 -8.96
C GLY A 373 -38.24 25.51 -9.55
N ASP A 374 -38.87 26.69 -9.48
CA ASP A 374 -38.39 28.07 -9.51
C ASP A 374 -37.48 28.52 -10.67
N VAL A 375 -38.13 29.08 -11.70
CA VAL A 375 -37.49 29.68 -12.89
C VAL A 375 -36.62 30.89 -12.51
N GLU A 376 -36.89 31.55 -11.39
CA GLU A 376 -36.21 32.80 -11.01
C GLU A 376 -34.82 32.58 -10.38
N LYS A 377 -34.69 31.62 -9.46
CA LYS A 377 -33.43 31.42 -8.69
C LYS A 377 -32.50 30.36 -9.27
N ASN A 378 -32.95 29.54 -10.22
CA ASN A 378 -32.12 28.57 -10.96
C ASN A 378 -31.27 27.64 -10.07
N TYR A 379 -31.86 27.08 -9.00
CA TYR A 379 -31.21 26.11 -8.13
C TYR A 379 -30.84 24.85 -8.93
N LYS A 380 -29.56 24.62 -9.23
CA LYS A 380 -29.11 23.43 -9.96
C LYS A 380 -28.43 22.42 -9.05
N ILE A 381 -28.75 21.15 -9.22
CA ILE A 381 -28.04 20.07 -8.54
C ILE A 381 -26.67 19.86 -9.18
N THR A 382 -25.64 19.58 -8.38
CA THR A 382 -24.30 19.26 -8.87
C THR A 382 -24.13 17.75 -9.03
N CYS A 383 -22.99 17.33 -9.59
CA CYS A 383 -22.62 15.91 -9.64
C CYS A 383 -22.55 15.24 -8.26
N ASP A 384 -21.98 15.93 -7.28
CA ASP A 384 -21.91 15.43 -5.91
C ASP A 384 -23.29 15.49 -5.22
N GLY A 385 -24.15 16.45 -5.60
CA GLY A 385 -25.52 16.55 -5.11
C GLY A 385 -26.40 15.37 -5.54
N TYR A 386 -26.39 14.96 -6.83
CA TYR A 386 -27.16 13.77 -7.23
C TYR A 386 -26.54 12.49 -6.69
N LEU A 387 -25.21 12.44 -6.49
CA LEU A 387 -24.55 11.32 -5.83
C LEU A 387 -25.02 11.20 -4.38
N LYS A 388 -25.17 12.33 -3.68
CA LYS A 388 -25.75 12.36 -2.33
C LYS A 388 -27.21 11.88 -2.32
N LEU A 389 -28.04 12.31 -3.26
CA LEU A 389 -29.41 11.78 -3.39
C LEU A 389 -29.43 10.27 -3.62
N TRP A 390 -28.52 9.77 -4.46
CA TRP A 390 -28.39 8.35 -4.71
C TRP A 390 -27.96 7.60 -3.45
N GLN A 391 -26.97 8.09 -2.71
CA GLN A 391 -26.58 7.55 -1.39
C GLN A 391 -27.77 7.50 -0.41
N LEU A 392 -28.50 8.62 -0.27
CA LEU A 392 -29.67 8.70 0.63
C LEU A 392 -30.81 7.74 0.23
N SER A 393 -30.89 7.36 -1.05
CA SER A 393 -31.86 6.36 -1.51
C SER A 393 -31.52 4.92 -1.10
N LYS A 394 -30.37 4.70 -0.45
CA LYS A 394 -29.86 3.38 -0.02
C LYS A 394 -29.88 2.36 -1.16
N PRO A 395 -29.12 2.63 -2.24
CA PRO A 395 -29.25 1.90 -3.49
C PRO A 395 -28.73 0.46 -3.32
N GLN A 396 -29.36 -0.49 -4.00
CA GLN A 396 -28.93 -1.89 -4.01
C GLN A 396 -28.38 -2.26 -5.39
N LEU A 397 -27.08 -2.56 -5.42
CA LEU A 397 -26.32 -2.96 -6.60
C LEU A 397 -26.50 -4.47 -6.83
N SER A 398 -27.69 -4.84 -7.30
CA SER A 398 -28.04 -6.24 -7.62
C SER A 398 -27.35 -6.76 -8.89
N GLY A 399 -27.26 -8.09 -9.00
CA GLY A 399 -26.67 -8.77 -10.16
C GLY A 399 -25.14 -8.95 -10.11
N TYR A 400 -24.51 -8.63 -8.97
CA TYR A 400 -23.08 -8.82 -8.75
C TYR A 400 -22.82 -9.67 -7.50
N ASP A 401 -21.85 -10.58 -7.61
CA ASP A 401 -21.37 -11.41 -6.51
C ASP A 401 -20.35 -10.67 -5.64
N ALA A 402 -19.57 -9.76 -6.25
CA ALA A 402 -18.73 -8.82 -5.52
C ALA A 402 -18.47 -7.49 -6.25
N ILE A 403 -18.11 -6.48 -5.47
CA ILE A 403 -17.74 -5.14 -5.94
C ILE A 403 -16.25 -4.93 -5.71
N PHE A 404 -15.53 -4.54 -6.76
CA PHE A 404 -14.15 -4.08 -6.68
C PHE A 404 -14.13 -2.57 -6.60
N VAL A 405 -13.51 -2.02 -5.56
CA VAL A 405 -13.30 -0.58 -5.41
C VAL A 405 -11.81 -0.30 -5.53
N ASP A 406 -11.40 0.28 -6.66
CA ASP A 406 -10.00 0.69 -6.91
C ASP A 406 -9.77 2.15 -6.50
N GLU A 407 -8.54 2.43 -6.07
CA GLU A 407 -8.14 3.67 -5.39
C GLU A 407 -9.03 3.99 -4.18
N ALA A 408 -9.33 2.96 -3.39
CA ALA A 408 -10.26 3.04 -2.26
C ALA A 408 -9.84 4.09 -1.21
N GLN A 409 -8.55 4.41 -1.07
CA GLN A 409 -8.07 5.43 -0.13
C GLN A 409 -8.68 6.83 -0.36
N ASP A 410 -9.20 7.10 -1.56
CA ASP A 410 -9.75 8.40 -1.95
C ASP A 410 -11.29 8.42 -1.99
N CYS A 411 -11.95 7.39 -1.46
CA CYS A 411 -13.41 7.39 -1.32
C CYS A 411 -13.88 8.37 -0.24
N THR A 412 -15.00 9.05 -0.51
CA THR A 412 -15.70 9.87 0.49
C THR A 412 -16.59 8.98 1.38
N PRO A 413 -16.89 9.39 2.63
CA PRO A 413 -17.84 8.66 3.48
C PRO A 413 -19.18 8.32 2.81
N ALA A 414 -19.72 9.20 1.96
CA ALA A 414 -20.91 8.92 1.16
C ALA A 414 -20.75 7.71 0.22
N ILE A 415 -19.60 7.60 -0.44
CA ILE A 415 -19.28 6.45 -1.31
C ILE A 415 -19.10 5.19 -0.47
N VAL A 416 -18.41 5.30 0.66
CA VAL A 416 -18.19 4.17 1.58
C VAL A 416 -19.53 3.62 2.09
N ASP A 417 -20.47 4.50 2.46
CA ASP A 417 -21.81 4.11 2.90
C ASP A 417 -22.58 3.35 1.81
N ILE A 418 -22.50 3.80 0.55
CA ILE A 418 -23.06 3.05 -0.59
C ILE A 418 -22.41 1.67 -0.71
N VAL A 419 -21.08 1.56 -0.61
CA VAL A 419 -20.37 0.28 -0.79
C VAL A 419 -20.67 -0.69 0.36
N LEU A 420 -20.71 -0.21 1.60
CA LEU A 420 -20.92 -1.05 2.79
C LEU A 420 -22.37 -1.46 3.00
N SER A 421 -23.33 -0.79 2.37
CA SER A 421 -24.75 -1.17 2.39
C SER A 421 -25.11 -2.30 1.41
N GLN A 422 -24.13 -2.82 0.67
CA GLN A 422 -24.33 -3.90 -0.31
C GLN A 422 -24.25 -5.27 0.36
N SER A 423 -25.09 -6.20 -0.08
CA SER A 423 -25.14 -7.57 0.45
C SER A 423 -24.10 -8.52 -0.16
N CYS A 424 -23.49 -8.12 -1.28
CA CYS A 424 -22.47 -8.89 -1.98
C CYS A 424 -21.08 -8.72 -1.33
N GLY A 425 -20.08 -9.46 -1.82
CA GLY A 425 -18.70 -9.29 -1.35
C GLY A 425 -18.12 -7.94 -1.79
N VAL A 426 -17.18 -7.40 -1.01
CA VAL A 426 -16.49 -6.14 -1.34
C VAL A 426 -14.99 -6.35 -1.29
N ILE A 427 -14.29 -5.98 -2.36
CA ILE A 427 -12.83 -5.95 -2.43
C ILE A 427 -12.38 -4.50 -2.59
N LEU A 428 -11.80 -3.94 -1.53
CA LEU A 428 -11.22 -2.61 -1.51
C LEU A 428 -9.73 -2.71 -1.82
N VAL A 429 -9.27 -2.11 -2.92
CA VAL A 429 -7.85 -2.06 -3.29
C VAL A 429 -7.37 -0.63 -3.43
N GLY A 430 -6.15 -0.37 -2.98
CA GLY A 430 -5.57 0.97 -3.08
C GLY A 430 -4.26 1.09 -2.34
N ASP A 431 -3.65 2.28 -2.44
CA ASP A 431 -2.45 2.61 -1.69
C ASP A 431 -2.80 3.62 -0.59
N PRO A 432 -2.81 3.20 0.69
CA PRO A 432 -3.18 4.08 1.80
C PRO A 432 -2.22 5.27 1.96
N HIS A 433 -1.06 5.26 1.32
CA HIS A 433 -0.08 6.32 1.37
C HIS A 433 -0.17 7.30 0.20
N GLN A 434 -1.02 7.03 -0.80
CA GLN A 434 -1.26 7.89 -1.97
C GLN A 434 -2.59 8.64 -1.91
N GLN A 435 -3.15 8.83 -0.72
CA GLN A 435 -4.36 9.65 -0.56
C GLN A 435 -4.06 11.13 -0.91
N ILE A 436 -4.75 11.65 -1.92
CA ILE A 436 -4.58 13.03 -2.40
C ILE A 436 -5.90 13.80 -2.54
N TYR A 437 -7.05 13.14 -2.37
CA TYR A 437 -8.37 13.78 -2.52
C TYR A 437 -9.01 14.25 -1.20
N THR A 438 -8.24 14.42 -0.12
CA THR A 438 -8.74 14.89 1.19
C THR A 438 -9.46 16.24 1.11
N PHE A 439 -9.06 17.12 0.17
CA PHE A 439 -9.74 18.40 -0.08
C PHE A 439 -11.20 18.26 -0.60
N ARG A 440 -11.62 17.05 -0.98
CA ARG A 440 -13.00 16.71 -1.36
C ARG A 440 -13.77 15.99 -0.24
N GLY A 441 -13.21 15.92 0.98
CA GLY A 441 -13.79 15.16 2.07
C GLY A 441 -13.52 13.65 2.01
N ALA A 442 -12.56 13.21 1.17
CA ALA A 442 -12.13 11.82 1.18
C ALA A 442 -11.45 11.46 2.51
N VAL A 443 -11.83 10.33 3.08
CA VAL A 443 -11.22 9.76 4.29
C VAL A 443 -10.51 8.47 3.86
N ASN A 444 -9.41 8.13 4.53
CA ASN A 444 -8.62 6.96 4.14
C ASN A 444 -9.39 5.68 4.46
N THR A 445 -10.22 5.26 3.50
CA THR A 445 -11.18 4.16 3.62
C THR A 445 -10.49 2.84 3.93
N LEU A 446 -9.28 2.66 3.40
CA LEU A 446 -8.44 1.49 3.65
C LEU A 446 -8.07 1.33 5.13
N TYR A 447 -8.04 2.40 5.92
CA TYR A 447 -7.90 2.32 7.38
C TYR A 447 -9.24 2.36 8.12
N ALA A 448 -10.19 3.17 7.67
CA ALA A 448 -11.44 3.42 8.39
C ALA A 448 -12.44 2.24 8.40
N VAL A 449 -12.49 1.45 7.33
CA VAL A 449 -13.55 0.45 7.13
C VAL A 449 -13.25 -0.85 7.90
N PRO A 450 -14.21 -1.50 8.58
CA PRO A 450 -13.99 -2.84 9.12
C PRO A 450 -13.74 -3.85 8.00
N HIS A 451 -12.95 -4.89 8.25
CA HIS A 451 -12.65 -5.89 7.23
C HIS A 451 -12.67 -7.29 7.82
N THR A 452 -13.01 -8.26 6.98
CA THR A 452 -12.92 -9.68 7.28
C THR A 452 -11.52 -10.22 6.98
N HIS A 453 -10.89 -9.72 5.90
CA HIS A 453 -9.58 -10.17 5.45
C HIS A 453 -8.76 -8.98 4.95
N VAL A 454 -7.44 -9.07 5.15
CA VAL A 454 -6.48 -8.06 4.67
C VAL A 454 -5.30 -8.75 3.99
N TYR A 455 -4.99 -8.28 2.79
CA TYR A 455 -3.84 -8.69 2.00
C TYR A 455 -2.95 -7.49 1.73
N TYR A 456 -1.69 -7.77 1.41
CA TYR A 456 -0.69 -6.75 1.09
C TYR A 456 -0.09 -7.05 -0.27
N LEU A 457 0.20 -6.00 -1.04
CA LEU A 457 0.99 -6.08 -2.26
C LEU A 457 2.20 -5.15 -2.10
N THR A 458 3.40 -5.72 -2.01
CA THR A 458 4.63 -5.01 -1.63
C THR A 458 5.65 -4.86 -2.76
N GLN A 459 5.67 -5.78 -3.73
CA GLN A 459 6.59 -5.75 -4.87
C GLN A 459 6.05 -4.90 -6.04
N SER A 460 6.78 -3.85 -6.40
CA SER A 460 6.49 -2.97 -7.53
C SER A 460 7.02 -3.56 -8.83
N PHE A 461 6.23 -3.53 -9.89
CA PHE A 461 6.65 -3.93 -11.24
C PHE A 461 7.03 -2.72 -12.11
N ARG A 462 7.11 -1.52 -11.52
CA ARG A 462 7.34 -0.27 -12.26
C ARG A 462 8.79 0.20 -12.16
N PHE A 463 9.47 -0.13 -11.07
CA PHE A 463 10.81 0.37 -10.77
C PHE A 463 11.60 -0.63 -9.95
N GLY A 464 12.92 -0.60 -10.11
CA GLY A 464 13.87 -1.48 -9.44
C GLY A 464 14.19 -1.07 -7.99
N PRO A 465 15.11 -1.81 -7.34
CA PRO A 465 15.39 -1.70 -5.90
C PRO A 465 15.82 -0.31 -5.43
N GLU A 466 16.55 0.44 -6.25
CA GLU A 466 17.10 1.74 -5.85
C GLU A 466 16.01 2.81 -5.67
N ILE A 467 15.04 2.87 -6.59
CA ILE A 467 13.90 3.78 -6.48
C ILE A 467 12.98 3.32 -5.35
N ALA A 468 12.79 2.00 -5.21
CA ALA A 468 12.00 1.41 -4.14
C ALA A 468 12.59 1.73 -2.75
N TYR A 469 13.93 1.72 -2.59
CA TYR A 469 14.60 2.13 -1.36
C TYR A 469 14.30 3.58 -0.99
N VAL A 470 14.40 4.51 -1.95
CA VAL A 470 14.08 5.93 -1.72
C VAL A 470 12.60 6.08 -1.32
N GLY A 471 11.70 5.40 -2.02
CA GLY A 471 10.27 5.39 -1.69
C GLY A 471 9.99 4.85 -0.28
N ALA A 472 10.59 3.71 0.08
CA ALA A 472 10.49 3.12 1.42
C ALA A 472 11.06 4.04 2.51
N THR A 473 12.14 4.76 2.21
CA THR A 473 12.77 5.72 3.14
C THR A 473 11.87 6.93 3.38
N ILE A 474 11.23 7.47 2.33
CA ILE A 474 10.26 8.56 2.49
C ILE A 474 9.05 8.09 3.31
N LEU A 475 8.54 6.88 3.05
CA LEU A 475 7.43 6.31 3.83
C LEU A 475 7.80 6.12 5.31
N ASP A 476 9.04 5.73 5.61
CA ASP A 476 9.51 5.67 6.98
C ASP A 476 9.62 7.07 7.62
N VAL A 477 10.40 7.97 7.03
CA VAL A 477 10.70 9.27 7.64
C VAL A 477 9.42 10.11 7.83
N CYS A 478 8.54 10.12 6.82
CA CYS A 478 7.33 10.94 6.85
C CYS A 478 6.14 10.27 7.55
N LYS A 479 6.04 8.93 7.52
CA LYS A 479 4.83 8.21 7.98
C LYS A 479 5.12 7.07 8.97
N ARG A 480 6.39 6.84 9.35
CA ARG A 480 6.86 5.79 10.26
C ARG A 480 6.43 4.38 9.84
N ILE A 481 6.35 4.14 8.54
CA ILE A 481 5.99 2.82 7.99
C ILE A 481 7.25 1.95 7.94
N ARG A 482 7.33 1.00 8.88
CA ARG A 482 8.48 0.09 9.04
C ARG A 482 8.14 -1.39 9.01
N ASN A 483 6.88 -1.74 9.26
CA ASN A 483 6.39 -3.12 9.32
C ASN A 483 6.22 -3.79 7.94
N LYS A 484 6.22 -3.00 6.86
CA LYS A 484 6.16 -3.44 5.48
C LYS A 484 7.14 -2.63 4.65
N THR A 485 7.77 -3.26 3.67
CA THR A 485 8.80 -2.64 2.83
C THR A 485 8.35 -2.68 1.39
N LEU A 486 8.44 -1.54 0.70
CA LEU A 486 8.24 -1.45 -0.74
C LEU A 486 9.44 -2.10 -1.42
N VAL A 487 9.19 -3.13 -2.22
CA VAL A 487 10.22 -3.90 -2.94
C VAL A 487 10.19 -3.51 -4.42
N GLY A 488 11.36 -3.25 -5.01
CA GLY A 488 11.47 -3.05 -6.46
C GLY A 488 11.41 -4.38 -7.22
N GLY A 489 10.93 -4.36 -8.46
CA GLY A 489 10.81 -5.57 -9.30
C GLY A 489 11.74 -5.57 -10.48
#